data_AF-A0AAW7X2E2-F1
#
_entry.id   AF-A0AAW7X2E2-F1
#
_cell.length_a   1.000
_cell.length_b   1.000
_cell.length_c   1.000
_cell.angle_alpha   90.00
_cell.angle_beta   90.00
_cell.angle_gamma   90.00
#
_symmetry.space_group_name_H-M   'P 1'
#
loop_
_entity.id
_entity.type
_entity.pdbx_description
1 polymer ?
#
loop_
_entity_poly.entity_id
_entity_poly.type
_entity_poly.pdbx_seq_one_letter_code
_entity_poly.pdbx_strand_id
1 'polypeptide(L)'
;MNYNKPMIDLVQEIRRRVPSEDKPSIKLANPDLLSELVILYQKSTDNVMKALTRELMIMAGKEWETRLATNSAAKGKYITHTYRGQTQLLEKPPTTPPPVPREKKRFYRGQEVLV
;
A
#
# COMPACT_ATOMS: atom_id res chain seq x y z
N MET A 1 16.45 17.94 -9.00
CA MET A 1 15.97 17.07 -10.09
C MET A 1 15.18 17.93 -11.07
N ASN A 2 15.49 17.87 -12.37
CA ASN A 2 14.78 18.65 -13.38
C ASN A 2 13.68 17.78 -14.00
N TYR A 3 12.43 18.25 -13.97
CA TYR A 3 11.32 17.54 -14.57
C TYR A 3 11.25 17.83 -16.07
N ASN A 4 11.29 16.78 -16.88
CA ASN A 4 11.07 16.90 -18.32
C ASN A 4 9.57 17.05 -18.61
N LYS A 5 9.23 17.64 -19.77
CA LYS A 5 7.86 17.79 -20.28
C LYS A 5 6.97 16.54 -20.05
N PRO A 6 7.37 15.31 -20.44
CA PRO A 6 6.55 14.11 -20.20
C PRO A 6 6.30 13.81 -18.72
N MET A 7 7.27 14.07 -17.83
CA MET A 7 7.08 13.88 -16.39
C MET A 7 6.06 14.86 -15.83
N ILE A 8 6.06 16.10 -16.33
CA ILE A 8 5.10 17.13 -15.93
C ILE A 8 3.68 16.72 -16.33
N ASP A 9 3.49 16.22 -17.56
CA ASP A 9 2.20 15.71 -18.02
C ASP A 9 1.70 14.56 -17.15
N LEU A 10 2.56 13.60 -16.79
CA LEU A 10 2.20 12.53 -15.86
C LEU A 10 1.78 13.05 -14.49
N VAL A 11 2.51 14.02 -13.92
CA VAL A 11 2.16 14.61 -12.62
C VAL A 11 0.80 15.30 -12.68
N GLN A 12 0.47 15.99 -13.78
CA GLN A 12 -0.83 16.62 -13.97
C GLN A 12 -1.95 15.58 -14.09
N GLU A 13 -1.73 14.49 -14.84
CA GLU A 13 -2.69 13.40 -14.96
C GLU A 13 -2.93 12.69 -13.63
N ILE A 14 -1.88 12.44 -12.86
CA ILE A 14 -2.02 11.86 -11.51
C ILE A 14 -2.82 12.81 -10.62
N ARG A 15 -2.53 14.12 -10.64
CA ARG A 15 -3.24 15.13 -9.84
C ARG A 15 -4.73 15.21 -10.14
N ARG A 16 -5.14 14.96 -11.39
CA ARG A 16 -6.57 14.93 -11.79
C ARG A 16 -7.33 13.75 -11.18
N ARG A 17 -6.65 12.63 -10.94
CA ARG A 17 -7.24 11.38 -10.43
C ARG A 17 -7.24 11.27 -8.91
N VAL A 18 -6.35 12.01 -8.26
CA VAL A 18 -6.19 11.98 -6.80
C VAL A 18 -7.31 12.79 -6.12
N PRO A 19 -7.83 12.33 -4.96
CA PRO A 19 -8.86 13.04 -4.20
C PRO A 19 -8.42 14.45 -3.81
N SER A 20 -9.38 15.35 -3.62
CA SER A 20 -9.09 16.78 -3.44
C SER A 20 -8.24 17.10 -2.20
N GLU A 21 -8.26 16.24 -1.18
CA GLU A 21 -7.43 16.35 0.03
C GLU A 21 -5.93 16.21 -0.24
N ASP A 22 -5.54 15.37 -1.21
CA ASP A 22 -4.14 15.05 -1.51
C ASP A 22 -3.57 15.89 -2.68
N LYS A 23 -4.44 16.58 -3.45
CA LYS A 23 -4.04 17.51 -4.54
C LYS A 23 -3.04 18.61 -4.14
N PRO A 24 -3.02 19.14 -2.90
CA PRO A 24 -2.03 20.14 -2.49
C PRO A 24 -0.60 19.58 -2.44
N SER A 25 -0.46 18.29 -2.09
CA SER A 25 0.83 17.60 -1.97
C SER A 25 1.43 17.27 -3.34
N ILE A 26 0.59 17.09 -4.36
CA ILE A 26 1.00 16.80 -5.74
C ILE A 26 1.25 18.11 -6.51
N LYS A 27 2.41 18.73 -6.28
CA LYS A 27 2.88 19.93 -6.98
C LYS A 27 4.35 19.81 -7.35
N LEU A 28 4.74 20.32 -8.52
CA LEU A 28 6.14 20.29 -8.98
C LEU A 28 7.10 21.11 -8.11
N ALA A 29 6.58 22.10 -7.39
CA ALA A 29 7.37 22.89 -6.44
C ALA A 29 7.70 22.11 -5.15
N ASN A 30 7.04 20.97 -4.92
CA ASN A 30 7.28 20.15 -3.74
C ASN A 30 8.51 19.25 -3.98
N PRO A 31 9.61 19.40 -3.22
CA PRO A 31 10.76 18.50 -3.34
C PRO A 31 10.41 17.06 -2.96
N ASP A 32 9.41 16.86 -2.10
CA ASP A 32 8.97 15.56 -1.61
C ASP A 32 7.88 14.90 -2.47
N LEU A 33 7.60 15.44 -3.67
CA LEU A 33 6.55 14.96 -4.56
C LEU A 33 6.59 13.45 -4.80
N LEU A 34 7.77 12.90 -5.10
CA LEU A 34 7.93 11.47 -5.38
C LEU A 34 7.70 10.62 -4.13
N SER A 35 8.12 11.09 -2.95
CA SER A 35 7.86 10.42 -1.68
C SER A 35 6.37 10.35 -1.37
N GLU A 36 5.65 11.47 -1.54
CA GLU A 36 4.19 11.54 -1.36
C GLU A 36 3.46 10.61 -2.34
N LEU A 37 3.89 10.57 -3.61
CA LEU A 37 3.34 9.67 -4.61
C LEU A 37 3.52 8.19 -4.26
N VAL A 38 4.64 7.80 -3.64
CA VAL A 38 4.84 6.43 -3.14
C VAL A 38 3.84 6.07 -2.03
N ILE A 39 3.52 7.02 -1.15
CA ILE A 39 2.51 6.83 -0.09
C ILE A 39 1.12 6.68 -0.71
N LEU A 40 0.77 7.57 -1.65
CA LEU A 40 -0.52 7.54 -2.35
C LEU A 40 -0.68 6.29 -3.20
N TYR A 41 0.38 5.83 -3.87
CA TYR A 41 0.37 4.60 -4.64
C TYR A 41 -0.02 3.38 -3.79
N GLN A 42 0.44 3.32 -2.53
CA GLN A 42 0.11 2.21 -1.62
C GLN A 42 -1.29 2.32 -1.00
N LYS A 43 -1.82 3.53 -0.85
CA LYS A 43 -3.17 3.76 -0.30
C LYS A 43 -4.24 3.64 -1.38
N SER A 44 -3.92 3.99 -2.62
CA SER A 44 -4.87 4.05 -3.72
C SER A 44 -5.30 2.66 -4.18
N THR A 45 -6.56 2.54 -4.58
CA THR A 45 -7.12 1.37 -5.27
C THR A 45 -7.17 1.60 -6.79
N ASP A 46 -6.96 2.83 -7.25
CA ASP A 46 -7.04 3.20 -8.66
C ASP A 46 -5.84 2.65 -9.44
N ASN A 47 -6.12 1.70 -10.33
CA ASN A 47 -5.08 1.03 -11.12
C ASN A 47 -4.39 1.96 -12.12
N VAL A 48 -5.09 2.99 -12.61
CA VAL A 48 -4.54 3.90 -13.61
C VAL A 48 -3.57 4.89 -12.97
N MET A 49 -3.93 5.46 -11.83
CA MET A 49 -3.04 6.27 -10.98
C MET A 49 -1.80 5.48 -10.60
N LYS A 50 -1.96 4.18 -10.26
CA LYS A 50 -0.82 3.30 -10.00
C LYS A 50 0.08 3.12 -11.22
N ALA A 51 -0.48 2.92 -12.40
CA ALA A 51 0.28 2.78 -13.65
C ALA A 51 1.05 4.07 -13.99
N LEU A 52 0.38 5.22 -13.95
CA LEU A 52 1.00 6.54 -14.18
C LEU A 52 2.11 6.83 -13.17
N THR A 53 1.90 6.47 -11.90
CA THR A 53 2.91 6.64 -10.86
C THR A 53 4.12 5.74 -11.13
N ARG A 54 3.95 4.48 -11.55
CA ARG A 54 5.08 3.62 -11.94
C ARG A 54 5.88 4.22 -13.09
N GLU A 55 5.21 4.69 -14.13
CA GLU A 55 5.86 5.28 -15.29
C GLU A 55 6.69 6.52 -14.91
N LEU A 56 6.14 7.38 -14.05
CA LEU A 56 6.87 8.51 -13.50
C LEU A 56 8.10 8.08 -12.68
N MET A 57 7.98 7.05 -11.84
CA MET A 57 9.08 6.54 -11.02
C MET A 57 10.20 5.93 -11.88
N ILE A 58 9.85 5.24 -12.98
CA ILE A 58 10.83 4.71 -13.94
C ILE A 58 11.63 5.85 -14.58
N MET A 59 10.95 6.93 -15.00
CA MET A 59 11.62 8.12 -15.54
C MET A 59 12.44 8.87 -14.49
N ALA A 60 12.02 8.82 -13.23
CA ALA A 60 12.74 9.43 -12.13
C ALA A 60 14.04 8.68 -11.78
N GLY A 61 14.07 7.37 -11.99
CA GLY A 61 15.26 6.54 -11.85
C GLY A 61 15.03 5.28 -11.03
N LYS A 62 15.99 4.35 -11.11
CA LYS A 62 15.89 3.00 -10.55
C LYS A 62 15.73 2.97 -9.02
N GLU A 63 16.22 3.99 -8.32
CA GLU A 63 16.04 4.12 -6.87
C GLU A 63 14.55 4.21 -6.47
N TRP A 64 13.76 4.93 -7.27
CA TRP A 64 12.35 5.18 -6.99
C TRP A 64 11.48 3.98 -7.32
N GLU A 65 11.80 3.26 -8.40
CA GLU A 65 11.18 1.98 -8.70
C GLU A 65 11.38 0.96 -7.56
N THR A 66 12.62 0.87 -7.05
CA THR A 66 12.95 -0.02 -5.94
C THR A 66 12.16 0.36 -4.68
N ARG A 67 12.07 1.65 -4.37
CA ARG A 67 11.31 2.15 -3.22
C ARG A 67 9.81 1.85 -3.32
N LEU A 68 9.26 1.86 -4.53
CA LEU A 68 7.86 1.48 -4.78
C LEU A 68 7.62 0.00 -4.50
N ALA A 69 8.58 -0.87 -4.83
CA ALA A 69 8.51 -2.31 -4.59
C ALA A 69 8.72 -2.67 -3.11
N THR A 70 9.72 -2.08 -2.45
CA THR A 70 10.07 -2.38 -1.05
C THR A 70 8.94 -2.04 -0.08
N ASN A 71 8.26 -0.91 -0.29
CA ASN A 71 7.26 -0.43 0.65
C ASN A 71 5.92 -1.22 0.57
N SER A 72 5.73 -2.02 -0.49
CA SER A 72 4.63 -2.99 -0.56
C SER A 72 4.81 -4.17 0.42
N ALA A 73 6.03 -4.45 0.87
CA ALA A 73 6.33 -5.60 1.73
C ALA A 73 6.29 -5.29 3.24
N ALA A 74 6.28 -4.00 3.63
CA ALA A 74 6.53 -3.56 5.01
C ALA A 74 5.29 -3.13 5.81
N LYS A 75 4.07 -3.52 5.43
CA LYS A 75 2.89 -3.28 6.27
C LYS A 75 2.70 -4.42 7.28
N GLY A 76 3.53 -4.41 8.32
CA GLY A 76 3.14 -5.01 9.59
C GLY A 76 1.81 -4.40 10.04
N LYS A 77 0.74 -5.18 10.06
CA LYS A 77 -0.57 -4.72 10.57
C LYS A 77 -0.46 -4.59 12.09
N TYR A 78 -0.16 -3.38 12.57
CA TYR A 78 -0.22 -3.08 14.01
C TYR A 78 -1.67 -3.13 14.49
N ILE A 79 -1.94 -3.91 15.54
CA ILE A 79 -3.24 -3.97 16.21
C ILE A 79 -3.08 -3.29 17.56
N THR A 80 -3.83 -2.23 17.80
CA THR A 80 -3.88 -1.56 19.11
C THR A 80 -4.79 -2.36 20.04
N HIS A 81 -4.21 -3.15 20.94
CA HIS A 81 -4.97 -3.72 22.05
C HIS A 81 -5.02 -2.69 23.19
N THR A 82 -6.23 -2.34 23.62
CA THR A 82 -6.46 -1.51 24.81
C THR A 82 -6.86 -2.43 25.94
N TYR A 83 -5.99 -2.58 26.94
CA TYR A 83 -6.31 -3.30 28.17
C TYR A 83 -6.21 -2.33 29.34
N ARG A 84 -7.33 -2.14 30.07
CA ARG A 84 -7.40 -1.36 31.32
C ARG A 84 -6.70 0.02 31.27
N GLY A 85 -6.90 0.77 30.20
CA GLY A 85 -6.43 2.16 30.09
C GLY A 85 -4.98 2.36 29.63
N GLN A 86 -4.24 1.28 29.32
CA GLN A 86 -2.91 1.37 28.71
C GLN A 86 -2.95 0.87 27.26
N THR A 87 -2.50 1.71 26.31
CA THR A 87 -2.37 1.35 24.90
C THR A 87 -0.95 0.83 24.65
N GLN A 88 -0.81 -0.42 24.24
CA GLN A 88 0.47 -0.98 23.78
C GLN A 88 0.42 -1.22 22.27
N LEU A 89 1.40 -0.69 21.55
CA LEU A 89 1.59 -0.92 20.13
C LEU A 89 2.43 -2.19 19.94
N LEU A 90 1.79 -3.30 19.57
CA LEU A 90 2.48 -4.57 19.31
C LEU A 90 2.68 -4.78 17.81
N GLU A 91 3.91 -5.08 17.41
CA GLU A 91 4.25 -5.48 16.04
C GLU A 91 3.80 -6.93 15.83
N LYS A 92 3.02 -7.19 14.77
CA LYS A 92 2.69 -8.57 14.39
C LYS A 92 3.90 -9.24 13.74
N PRO A 93 4.32 -10.44 14.16
CA PRO A 93 5.32 -11.19 13.43
C PRO A 93 4.81 -11.52 12.00
N PRO A 94 5.72 -11.64 11.02
CA PRO A 94 5.37 -11.87 9.63
C PRO A 94 4.56 -13.16 9.49
N THR A 95 3.51 -13.07 8.67
CA THR A 95 2.61 -14.16 8.28
C THR A 95 3.40 -15.41 7.87
N THR A 96 3.46 -16.39 8.78
CA THR A 96 3.58 -17.80 8.41
C THR A 96 2.39 -18.13 7.49
N PRO A 97 2.58 -18.89 6.40
CA PRO A 97 1.49 -19.22 5.48
C PRO A 97 0.29 -19.81 6.23
N PRO A 98 -0.95 -19.54 5.76
CA PRO A 98 -2.17 -19.89 6.47
C PRO A 98 -2.18 -21.38 6.81
N PRO A 99 -2.51 -21.78 8.05
CA PRO A 99 -2.84 -23.17 8.29
C PRO A 99 -4.03 -23.51 7.39
N VAL A 100 -3.85 -24.56 6.60
CA VAL A 100 -4.87 -25.24 5.78
C VAL A 100 -6.26 -25.14 6.42
N PRO A 101 -7.33 -24.90 5.62
CA PRO A 101 -8.68 -24.84 6.15
C PRO A 101 -8.96 -26.13 6.91
N ARG A 102 -9.13 -26.05 8.23
CA ARG A 102 -9.58 -27.20 9.00
C ARG A 102 -11.03 -27.42 8.61
N GLU A 103 -11.26 -28.43 7.79
CA GLU A 103 -12.60 -28.90 7.41
C GLU A 103 -13.45 -29.05 8.68
N LYS A 104 -14.67 -28.50 8.65
CA LYS A 104 -15.58 -28.53 9.78
C LYS A 104 -16.12 -29.96 9.93
N LYS A 105 -15.43 -30.77 10.73
CA LYS A 105 -15.88 -32.13 11.10
C LYS A 105 -17.17 -32.02 11.92
N ARG A 106 -18.25 -32.61 11.43
CA ARG A 106 -19.50 -32.78 12.18
C ARG A 106 -19.56 -34.20 12.74
N PHE A 107 -19.87 -34.32 14.02
CA PHE A 107 -20.11 -35.61 14.66
C PHE A 107 -21.62 -35.84 14.76
N TYR A 108 -22.09 -37.00 14.32
CA TYR A 108 -23.47 -37.44 14.54
C TYR A 108 -23.48 -38.78 15.27
N ARG A 109 -24.14 -38.83 16.43
CA ARG A 109 -24.24 -40.02 17.29
C ARG A 109 -22.90 -40.73 17.55
N GLY A 110 -21.85 -39.97 17.84
CA GLY A 110 -20.53 -40.50 18.20
C GLY A 110 -19.66 -40.96 17.03
N GLN A 111 -20.10 -40.78 15.78
CA GLN A 111 -19.26 -41.03 14.60
C GLN A 111 -19.02 -39.75 13.80
N GLU A 112 -17.81 -39.63 13.26
CA GLU A 112 -17.38 -38.51 12.43
C GLU A 112 -18.01 -38.64 11.03
N VAL A 113 -18.72 -37.60 10.58
CA VAL A 113 -19.27 -37.50 9.24
C VAL A 113 -18.53 -36.37 8.51
N LEU A 114 -17.81 -36.73 7.45
CA LEU A 114 -17.18 -35.77 6.53
C LEU A 114 -18.25 -35.23 5.57
N VAL A 115 -18.27 -33.91 5.38
CA VAL A 115 -19.09 -33.21 4.38
C VAL A 115 -18.16 -32.38 3.51
#